data_AF-A0A258QG61-F1
#
_entry.id   AF-A0A258QG61-F1
#
_cell.length_a   1.000
_cell.length_b   1.000
_cell.length_c   1.000
_cell.angle_alpha   90.00
_cell.angle_beta   90.00
_cell.angle_gamma   90.00
#
_symmetry.space_group_name_H-M   'P 1'
#
loop_
_entity.id
_entity.type
_entity.pdbx_description
1 polymer ?
#
loop_
_entity_poly.entity_id
_entity_poly.type
_entity_poly.pdbx_seq_one_letter_code
_entity_poly.pdbx_strand_id
1 'polypeptide(L)'
;LSLLEDHKWVSTVKGLEEFKPEDRPPVLLPFYAFRIMVAAGGLLMIIALWALYLKYRGQFTLEGLQRRPWFLRLVVFSAILPYIAIWTGWWTREVARQPWIVHGLMRTSEGVSQMSITAEIVWFVGFVVFDLLVWVGAWYFFAKVVRHGPDMQAEVVHQSENIPVGSLMTDKHESILIRPTA
;
A
#
# COMPACT_ATOMS: atom_id res chain seq x y z
N LEU A 1 8.89 6.36 23.35
CA LEU A 1 9.43 4.98 23.21
C LEU A 1 10.34 4.57 24.36
N SER A 2 10.65 5.46 25.32
CA SER A 2 11.48 5.25 26.54
C SER A 2 11.40 3.88 27.22
N LEU A 3 10.21 3.31 27.43
CA LEU A 3 10.08 2.07 28.20
C LEU A 3 10.59 0.83 27.45
N LEU A 4 10.42 0.78 26.13
CA LEU A 4 10.85 -0.36 25.30
C LEU A 4 12.27 -0.18 24.75
N GLU A 5 12.68 1.07 24.53
CA GLU A 5 13.98 1.40 23.96
C GLU A 5 15.03 1.57 25.06
N ASP A 6 14.80 2.48 26.00
CA ASP A 6 15.75 2.81 27.07
C ASP A 6 15.56 1.96 28.33
N HIS A 7 14.54 1.07 28.36
CA HIS A 7 14.16 0.25 29.53
C HIS A 7 13.95 1.07 30.81
N LYS A 8 13.63 2.35 30.65
CA LYS A 8 13.42 3.32 31.73
C LYS A 8 12.03 3.93 31.61
N TRP A 9 11.39 4.13 32.75
CA TRP A 9 10.08 4.78 32.84
C TRP A 9 10.12 6.26 32.44
N VAL A 10 11.27 6.91 32.61
CA VAL A 10 11.52 8.30 32.25
C VAL A 10 12.86 8.38 31.55
N SER A 11 12.86 8.78 30.28
CA SER A 11 14.07 9.14 29.53
C SER A 11 13.93 10.55 28.95
N THR A 12 15.06 11.25 28.89
CA THR A 12 15.15 12.60 28.31
C THR A 12 15.23 12.49 26.79
N VAL A 13 14.14 12.84 26.11
CA VAL A 13 14.11 12.96 24.66
C VAL A 13 14.68 14.32 24.27
N LYS A 14 15.70 14.33 23.41
CA LYS A 14 16.29 15.58 22.91
C LYS A 14 15.24 16.45 22.25
N GLY A 15 15.14 17.69 22.71
CA GLY A 15 14.21 18.67 22.15
C GLY A 15 14.67 19.17 20.80
N LEU A 16 13.72 19.64 19.97
CA LEU A 16 14.05 20.28 18.68
C LEU A 16 14.88 21.56 18.87
N GLU A 17 14.75 22.20 20.03
CA GLU A 17 15.46 23.44 20.38
C GLU A 17 16.97 23.24 20.58
N GLU A 18 17.40 22.01 20.85
CA GLU A 18 18.82 21.64 20.99
C GLU A 18 19.57 21.62 19.64
N PHE A 19 18.83 21.57 18.53
CA PHE A 19 19.40 21.60 17.18
C PHE A 19 19.48 23.03 16.65
N LYS A 20 20.52 23.33 15.86
CA LYS A 20 20.65 24.63 15.18
C LYS A 20 19.44 24.87 14.26
N PRO A 21 18.91 26.10 14.15
CA PRO A 21 17.74 26.39 13.33
C PRO A 21 17.83 25.91 11.88
N GLU A 22 19.03 25.95 11.30
CA GLU A 22 19.34 25.50 9.94
C GLU A 22 19.27 23.98 9.73
N ASP A 23 19.40 23.19 10.78
CA ASP A 23 19.37 21.72 10.72
C ASP A 23 17.99 21.15 11.08
N ARG A 24 17.00 22.01 11.36
CA ARG A 24 15.66 21.59 11.79
C ARG A 24 14.79 21.25 10.57
N PRO A 25 14.21 20.04 10.53
CA PRO A 25 13.24 19.69 9.49
C PRO A 25 11.94 20.50 9.65
N PRO A 26 11.16 20.66 8.57
CA PRO A 26 9.81 21.19 8.68
C PRO A 26 8.93 20.24 9.51
N VAL A 27 8.37 20.74 10.62
CA VAL A 27 7.69 19.92 11.63
C VAL A 27 6.21 19.66 11.36
N LEU A 28 5.53 20.58 10.67
CA LEU A 28 4.07 20.53 10.53
C LEU A 28 3.62 19.29 9.76
N LEU A 29 4.24 19.02 8.61
CA LEU A 29 3.83 17.91 7.76
C LEU A 29 4.09 16.54 8.43
N PRO A 30 5.29 16.22 8.95
CA PRO A 30 5.52 14.97 9.67
C PRO A 30 4.62 14.80 10.90
N PHE A 31 4.31 15.89 11.62
CA PHE A 31 3.44 15.84 12.79
C PHE A 31 2.02 15.35 12.48
N TYR A 32 1.40 15.86 11.41
CA TYR A 32 0.07 15.41 11.00
C TYR A 32 0.11 14.09 10.24
N ALA A 33 1.10 13.90 9.36
CA ALA A 33 1.27 12.66 8.62
C ALA A 33 1.44 11.45 9.56
N PHE A 34 2.26 11.58 10.62
CA PHE A 34 2.45 10.54 11.62
C PHE A 34 1.13 10.13 12.30
N ARG A 35 0.28 11.12 12.65
CA ARG A 35 -1.02 10.85 13.27
C ARG A 35 -1.97 10.11 12.34
N ILE A 36 -2.03 10.54 11.08
CA ILE A 36 -2.87 9.89 10.07
C ILE A 36 -2.40 8.45 9.86
N MET A 37 -1.08 8.23 9.76
CA MET A 37 -0.48 6.89 9.63
C MET A 37 -0.87 5.99 10.81
N VAL A 38 -0.67 6.45 12.05
CA VAL A 38 -0.98 5.67 13.25
C VAL A 38 -2.48 5.42 13.36
N ALA A 39 -3.32 6.41 13.04
CA ALA A 39 -4.77 6.24 13.05
C ALA A 39 -5.25 5.23 12.00
N ALA A 40 -4.71 5.28 10.78
CA ALA A 40 -5.03 4.33 9.71
C ALA A 40 -4.58 2.91 10.07
N GLY A 41 -3.35 2.74 10.58
CA GLY A 41 -2.83 1.44 11.04
C GLY A 41 -3.61 0.88 12.24
N GLY A 42 -3.95 1.73 13.20
CA GLY A 42 -4.78 1.36 14.34
C GLY A 42 -6.19 0.93 13.92
N LEU A 43 -6.81 1.65 12.98
CA LEU A 43 -8.12 1.28 12.44
C LEU A 43 -8.09 -0.06 11.71
N LEU A 44 -7.06 -0.32 10.91
CA LEU A 44 -6.84 -1.63 10.28
C LEU A 44 -6.70 -2.76 11.31
N MET A 45 -5.94 -2.51 12.38
CA MET A 45 -5.78 -3.48 13.48
C MET A 45 -7.12 -3.78 14.16
N ILE A 46 -7.93 -2.75 14.45
CA ILE A 46 -9.25 -2.92 15.07
C ILE A 46 -10.18 -3.73 14.16
N ILE A 47 -10.18 -3.46 12.85
CA ILE A 47 -10.98 -4.21 11.87
C ILE A 47 -10.55 -5.68 11.84
N ALA A 48 -9.24 -5.95 11.85
CA ALA A 48 -8.69 -7.31 11.85
C ALA A 48 -9.05 -8.07 13.14
N LEU A 49 -8.92 -7.43 14.31
CA LEU A 49 -9.30 -8.02 15.59
C LEU A 49 -10.81 -8.29 15.66
N TRP A 50 -11.64 -7.40 15.11
CA TRP A 50 -13.08 -7.61 15.02
C TRP A 50 -13.41 -8.78 14.09
N ALA A 51 -12.75 -8.89 12.94
CA ALA A 51 -12.89 -10.04 12.05
C ALA A 51 -12.55 -11.36 12.76
N LEU A 52 -11.44 -11.38 13.51
CA LEU A 52 -11.01 -12.54 14.30
C LEU A 52 -12.01 -12.90 15.41
N TYR A 53 -12.56 -11.89 16.09
CA TYR A 53 -13.60 -12.09 17.10
C TYR A 53 -14.87 -12.71 16.49
N LEU A 54 -15.33 -12.22 15.33
CA LEU A 54 -16.47 -12.79 14.62
C LEU A 54 -16.20 -14.24 14.18
N LYS A 55 -14.97 -14.54 13.75
CA LYS A 55 -14.52 -15.90 13.43
C LYS A 55 -14.58 -16.81 14.66
N TYR A 56 -14.04 -16.36 15.80
CA TYR A 56 -14.06 -17.12 17.04
C TYR A 56 -15.48 -17.41 17.55
N ARG A 57 -16.42 -16.48 17.33
CA ARG A 57 -17.84 -16.67 17.69
C ARG A 57 -18.62 -17.54 16.69
N GLY A 58 -17.98 -18.08 15.65
CA GLY A 58 -18.64 -18.85 14.60
C GLY A 58 -19.57 -18.02 13.70
N GLN A 59 -19.45 -16.69 13.74
CA GLN A 59 -20.31 -15.75 13.00
C GLN A 59 -19.68 -15.26 11.70
N PHE A 60 -18.47 -15.72 11.38
CA PHE A 60 -17.79 -15.48 10.10
C PHE A 60 -18.26 -16.47 9.03
N THR A 61 -19.58 -16.63 8.91
CA THR A 61 -20.25 -17.42 7.87
C THR A 61 -20.98 -16.47 6.92
N LEU A 62 -21.30 -16.91 5.70
CA LEU A 62 -22.00 -16.10 4.69
C LEU A 62 -23.27 -15.44 5.26
N GLU A 63 -24.09 -16.22 5.96
CA GLU A 63 -25.32 -15.72 6.61
C GLU A 63 -25.03 -14.73 7.75
N GLY A 64 -24.00 -15.00 8.58
CA GLY A 64 -23.61 -14.15 9.69
C GLY A 64 -23.06 -12.79 9.24
N LEU A 65 -22.35 -12.77 8.10
CA LEU A 65 -21.77 -11.57 7.51
C LEU A 65 -22.82 -10.71 6.79
N GLN A 66 -23.78 -11.35 6.10
CA GLN A 66 -24.92 -10.66 5.47
C GLN A 66 -25.78 -9.91 6.49
N ARG A 67 -25.92 -10.42 7.72
CA ARG A 67 -26.62 -9.73 8.82
C ARG A 67 -25.88 -8.49 9.35
N ARG A 68 -24.64 -8.24 8.90
CA ARG A 68 -23.78 -7.15 9.38
C ARG A 68 -23.26 -6.29 8.21
N PRO A 69 -24.14 -5.56 7.50
CA PRO A 69 -23.75 -4.78 6.32
C PRO A 69 -22.72 -3.68 6.64
N TRP A 70 -22.73 -3.14 7.86
CA TRP A 70 -21.74 -2.15 8.31
C TRP A 70 -20.31 -2.70 8.35
N PHE A 71 -20.13 -3.94 8.81
CA PHE A 71 -18.81 -4.57 8.85
C PHE A 71 -18.28 -4.80 7.43
N LEU A 72 -19.12 -5.28 6.51
CA LEU A 72 -18.76 -5.45 5.10
C LEU A 72 -18.35 -4.13 4.46
N ARG A 73 -19.09 -3.04 4.70
CA ARG A 73 -18.73 -1.71 4.20
C ARG A 73 -17.37 -1.26 4.74
N LEU A 74 -17.12 -1.45 6.04
CA LEU A 74 -15.82 -1.11 6.66
C LEU A 74 -14.66 -1.89 6.02
N VAL A 75 -14.85 -3.18 5.74
CA VAL A 75 -13.83 -4.01 5.08
C VAL A 75 -13.56 -3.50 3.66
N VAL A 76 -14.59 -3.12 2.90
CA VAL A 76 -14.41 -2.51 1.58
C VAL A 76 -13.63 -1.19 1.68
N PHE A 77 -13.98 -0.31 2.63
CA PHE A 77 -13.23 0.93 2.87
C PHE A 77 -11.79 0.68 3.31
N SER A 78 -11.55 -0.40 4.06
CA SER A 78 -10.20 -0.75 4.52
C SER A 78 -9.23 -1.07 3.39
N ALA A 79 -9.68 -1.28 2.16
CA ALA A 79 -8.79 -1.41 1.01
C ALA A 79 -7.99 -0.13 0.74
N ILE A 80 -8.53 1.05 1.07
CA ILE A 80 -7.89 2.35 0.81
C ILE A 80 -6.92 2.75 1.94
N LEU A 81 -7.22 2.36 3.17
CA LEU A 81 -6.46 2.74 4.37
C LEU A 81 -4.95 2.39 4.31
N PRO A 82 -4.52 1.20 3.84
CA PRO A 82 -3.11 0.85 3.73
C PRO A 82 -2.34 1.82 2.85
N TYR A 83 -2.94 2.26 1.73
CA TYR A 83 -2.30 3.22 0.84
C TYR A 83 -2.08 4.55 1.57
N ILE A 84 -3.09 5.07 2.28
CA ILE A 84 -2.96 6.30 3.05
C ILE A 84 -1.85 6.17 4.11
N ALA A 85 -1.78 5.04 4.82
CA ALA A 85 -0.75 4.79 5.80
C ALA A 85 0.66 4.75 5.18
N ILE A 86 0.80 4.15 3.99
CA ILE A 86 2.08 4.12 3.25
C ILE A 86 2.51 5.53 2.87
N TRP A 87 1.65 6.32 2.22
CA TRP A 87 1.97 7.68 1.79
C TRP A 87 2.37 8.58 2.97
N THR A 88 1.58 8.54 4.04
CA THR A 88 1.85 9.35 5.24
C THR A 88 3.09 8.88 6.01
N GLY A 89 3.38 7.58 6.02
CA GLY A 89 4.63 7.05 6.56
C GLY A 89 5.87 7.52 5.79
N TRP A 90 5.81 7.48 4.46
CA TRP A 90 6.87 8.01 3.59
C TRP A 90 7.08 9.51 3.81
N TRP A 91 6.02 10.30 3.86
CA TRP A 91 6.14 11.74 4.15
C TRP A 91 6.76 12.00 5.52
N THR A 92 6.32 11.27 6.55
CA THR A 92 6.88 11.40 7.90
C THR A 92 8.38 11.14 7.87
N ARG A 93 8.83 10.06 7.20
CA ARG A 93 10.25 9.70 7.13
C ARG A 93 11.09 10.66 6.29
N GLU A 94 10.64 10.97 5.08
CA GLU A 94 11.44 11.73 4.11
C GLU A 94 11.49 13.22 4.44
N VAL A 95 10.37 13.78 4.91
CA VAL A 95 10.28 15.21 5.23
C VAL A 95 10.91 15.51 6.57
N ALA A 96 10.81 14.59 7.55
CA ALA A 96 11.52 14.76 8.83
C ALA A 96 13.05 14.61 8.72
N ARG A 97 13.56 14.07 7.61
CA ARG A 97 15.00 13.91 7.37
C ARG A 97 15.62 15.15 6.70
N GLN A 98 14.82 16.05 6.14
CA GLN A 98 15.32 17.30 5.58
C GLN A 98 16.04 18.12 6.66
N PRO A 99 17.16 18.82 6.35
CA PRO A 99 17.77 19.03 5.03
C PRO A 99 18.84 18.00 4.64
N TRP A 100 18.86 16.83 5.25
CA TRP A 100 19.96 15.87 5.11
C TRP A 100 19.64 14.76 4.10
N ILE A 101 20.60 14.45 3.22
CA ILE A 101 20.63 13.17 2.50
C ILE A 101 21.27 12.13 3.40
N VAL A 102 22.49 12.43 3.87
CA VAL A 102 23.18 11.61 4.87
C VAL A 102 23.48 12.52 6.05
N HIS A 103 22.91 12.17 7.21
CA HIS A 103 22.97 13.02 8.39
C HIS A 103 24.43 13.29 8.79
N GLY A 104 24.81 14.58 8.87
CA GLY A 104 26.16 15.01 9.21
C GLY A 104 27.21 14.86 8.10
N LEU A 105 26.83 14.38 6.91
CA LEU A 105 27.74 14.18 5.79
C LEU A 105 27.35 14.96 4.53
N MET A 106 26.06 14.94 4.13
CA MET A 106 25.62 15.52 2.87
C MET A 106 24.22 16.13 2.99
N ARG A 107 24.10 17.39 2.59
CA ARG A 107 22.81 18.12 2.53
C ARG A 107 22.10 17.90 1.20
N THR A 108 20.78 18.07 1.20
CA THR A 108 19.94 17.92 -0.01
C THR A 108 20.29 18.93 -1.09
N SER A 109 20.71 20.13 -0.71
CA SER A 109 21.22 21.16 -1.63
C SER A 109 22.47 20.74 -2.39
N GLU A 110 23.28 19.85 -1.82
CA GLU A 110 24.54 19.39 -2.42
C GLU A 110 24.34 18.20 -3.36
N GLY A 111 23.18 17.54 -3.30
CA GLY A 111 22.86 16.37 -4.11
C GLY A 111 22.18 16.68 -5.44
N VAL A 112 21.92 17.96 -5.74
CA VAL A 112 21.24 18.37 -6.96
C VAL A 112 22.24 18.34 -8.13
N SER A 113 21.85 17.70 -9.23
CA SER A 113 22.67 17.66 -10.45
C SER A 113 22.65 19.02 -11.16
N GLN A 114 23.78 19.39 -11.79
CA GLN A 114 23.88 20.63 -12.55
C GLN A 114 23.18 20.49 -13.91
N MET A 115 21.87 20.66 -13.93
CA MET A 115 21.06 20.65 -15.15
C MET A 115 20.44 22.05 -15.37
N SER A 116 20.16 22.41 -16.63
CA SER A 116 19.37 23.61 -16.90
C SER A 116 17.94 23.43 -16.39
N ILE A 117 17.37 24.46 -15.76
CA ILE A 117 15.98 24.47 -15.26
C ILE A 117 14.99 24.00 -16.32
N THR A 118 15.19 24.38 -17.59
CA THR A 118 14.34 23.95 -18.70
C THR A 118 14.33 22.43 -18.87
N ALA A 119 15.50 21.79 -18.83
CA ALA A 119 15.60 20.34 -18.97
C ALA A 119 14.99 19.62 -17.75
N GLU A 120 15.18 20.14 -16.54
CA GLU A 120 14.54 19.58 -15.33
C GLU A 120 13.02 19.58 -15.45
N ILE A 121 12.43 20.71 -15.87
CA ILE A 121 10.98 20.83 -16.07
C ILE A 121 10.49 19.86 -17.16
N VAL A 122 11.21 19.77 -18.28
CA VAL A 122 10.83 18.86 -19.38
C VAL A 122 10.81 17.40 -18.91
N TRP A 123 11.85 16.95 -18.22
CA TRP A 123 11.90 15.58 -17.69
C TRP A 123 10.86 15.33 -16.61
N PHE A 124 10.65 16.29 -15.70
CA PHE A 124 9.64 16.18 -14.66
C PHE A 124 8.23 16.07 -15.24
N VAL A 125 7.86 16.96 -16.17
CA VAL A 125 6.55 16.91 -16.84
C VAL A 125 6.41 15.63 -17.66
N GLY A 126 7.45 15.22 -18.39
CA GLY A 126 7.46 13.98 -19.15
C GLY A 126 7.21 12.75 -18.26
N PHE A 127 7.87 12.69 -17.11
CA PHE A 127 7.68 11.63 -16.12
C PHE A 127 6.27 11.63 -15.54
N VAL A 128 5.73 12.80 -15.15
CA VAL A 128 4.35 12.94 -14.67
C VAL A 128 3.33 12.46 -15.71
N VAL A 129 3.49 12.88 -16.98
CA VAL A 129 2.60 12.45 -18.06
C VAL A 129 2.68 10.94 -18.27
N PHE A 130 3.88 10.38 -18.27
CA PHE A 130 4.08 8.93 -18.39
C PHE A 130 3.40 8.16 -17.26
N ASP A 131 3.62 8.54 -16.00
CA ASP A 131 3.00 7.88 -14.85
C ASP A 131 1.48 7.98 -14.88
N LEU A 132 0.93 9.13 -15.27
CA LEU A 132 -0.52 9.30 -15.42
C LEU A 132 -1.09 8.38 -16.50
N LEU A 133 -0.41 8.20 -17.62
CA LEU A 133 -0.83 7.27 -18.67
C LEU A 133 -0.80 5.83 -18.18
N VAL A 134 0.27 5.42 -17.48
CA VAL A 134 0.37 4.09 -16.87
C VAL A 134 -0.74 3.88 -15.84
N TRP A 135 -0.99 4.88 -15.00
CA TRP A 135 -2.02 4.81 -13.97
C TRP A 135 -3.43 4.67 -14.57
N VAL A 136 -3.77 5.46 -15.60
CA VAL A 136 -5.04 5.35 -16.33
C VAL A 136 -5.16 3.99 -17.02
N GLY A 137 -4.10 3.52 -17.68
CA GLY A 137 -4.08 2.22 -18.34
C GLY A 137 -4.27 1.06 -17.37
N ALA A 138 -3.58 1.10 -16.23
CA ALA A 138 -3.75 0.12 -15.16
C ALA A 138 -5.18 0.14 -14.61
N TRP A 139 -5.74 1.32 -14.35
CA TRP A 139 -7.10 1.42 -13.82
C TRP A 139 -8.16 0.93 -14.81
N TYR A 140 -7.98 1.23 -16.10
CA TYR A 140 -8.81 0.69 -17.17
C TYR A 140 -8.74 -0.84 -17.22
N PHE A 141 -7.53 -1.41 -17.16
CA PHE A 141 -7.33 -2.85 -17.15
C PHE A 141 -7.96 -3.51 -15.93
N PHE A 142 -7.72 -2.98 -14.72
CA PHE A 142 -8.34 -3.46 -13.50
C PHE A 142 -9.87 -3.40 -13.57
N ALA A 143 -10.44 -2.28 -14.02
CA ALA A 143 -11.88 -2.14 -14.18
C ALA A 143 -12.44 -3.15 -15.20
N LYS A 144 -11.71 -3.42 -16.29
CA LYS A 144 -12.08 -4.44 -17.27
C LYS A 144 -12.08 -5.84 -16.63
N VAL A 145 -11.01 -6.22 -15.93
CA VAL A 145 -10.88 -7.52 -15.27
C VAL A 145 -11.95 -7.72 -14.20
N VAL A 146 -12.14 -6.73 -13.33
CA VAL A 146 -13.16 -6.79 -12.26
C VAL A 146 -14.57 -6.92 -12.83
N ARG A 147 -14.86 -6.28 -13.98
CA ARG A 147 -16.16 -6.39 -14.67
C ARG A 147 -16.41 -7.73 -15.35
N HIS A 148 -15.37 -8.39 -15.85
CA HIS A 148 -15.54 -9.73 -16.43
C HIS A 148 -15.88 -10.76 -15.35
N GLY A 149 -15.44 -10.50 -14.10
CA GLY A 149 -15.70 -11.39 -12.97
C GLY A 149 -14.93 -12.71 -13.07
N PRO A 150 -14.85 -13.47 -11.97
CA PRO A 150 -14.33 -14.83 -12.03
C PRO A 150 -15.28 -15.71 -12.83
N ASP A 151 -14.73 -16.55 -13.72
CA ASP A 151 -15.50 -17.56 -14.41
C ASP A 151 -15.99 -18.60 -13.39
N MET A 152 -17.28 -18.51 -13.03
CA MET A 152 -17.91 -19.40 -12.06
C MET A 152 -18.23 -20.79 -12.64
N GLN A 153 -18.00 -20.97 -13.94
CA GLN A 153 -18.27 -22.20 -14.69
C GLN A 153 -16.98 -22.90 -15.11
N ALA A 154 -15.82 -22.27 -14.91
CA ALA A 154 -14.54 -22.91 -15.08
C ALA A 154 -14.48 -24.14 -14.18
N GLU A 155 -14.31 -25.31 -14.79
CA GLU A 155 -14.13 -26.56 -14.07
C GLU A 155 -12.89 -26.37 -13.19
N VAL A 156 -13.08 -26.45 -11.86
CA VAL A 156 -11.95 -26.44 -10.92
C VAL A 156 -11.19 -27.71 -11.24
N VAL A 157 -10.14 -27.60 -12.06
CA VAL A 157 -9.21 -28.69 -12.32
C VAL A 157 -8.63 -29.03 -10.96
N HIS A 158 -9.21 -30.04 -10.31
CA HIS A 158 -8.57 -30.72 -9.21
C HIS A 158 -7.27 -31.25 -9.80
N GLN A 159 -6.18 -30.51 -9.57
CA GLN A 159 -4.86 -30.90 -9.96
C GLN A 159 -4.59 -32.23 -9.25
N SER A 160 -4.88 -33.32 -9.94
CA SER A 160 -4.52 -34.65 -9.51
C SER A 160 -3.04 -34.61 -9.23
N GLU A 161 -2.65 -34.97 -8.01
CA GLU A 161 -1.27 -35.12 -7.58
C GLU A 161 -0.45 -35.75 -8.72
N ASN A 162 0.66 -35.10 -9.10
CA ASN A 162 1.66 -35.54 -10.11
C ASN A 162 1.68 -34.85 -11.48
N ILE A 163 1.26 -33.60 -11.60
CA ILE A 163 1.72 -32.77 -12.73
C ILE A 163 2.98 -31.99 -12.28
N PRO A 164 4.18 -32.32 -12.79
CA PRO A 164 5.39 -31.57 -12.45
C PRO A 164 5.25 -30.13 -12.93
N VAL A 165 5.56 -29.17 -12.05
CA VAL A 165 5.50 -27.74 -12.32
C VAL A 165 6.48 -27.42 -13.46
N GLY A 166 5.96 -27.27 -14.68
CA GLY A 166 6.76 -27.09 -15.89
C GLY A 166 6.25 -27.83 -17.14
N SER A 167 5.23 -28.70 -17.04
CA SER A 167 4.63 -29.28 -18.24
C SER A 167 3.80 -28.21 -18.97
N LEU A 168 4.28 -27.76 -20.12
CA LEU A 168 3.46 -27.04 -21.09
C LEU A 168 2.20 -27.88 -21.36
N MET A 169 1.03 -27.28 -21.25
CA MET A 169 -0.24 -27.92 -21.61
C MET A 169 -0.17 -28.30 -23.10
N THR A 170 0.25 -29.53 -23.37
CA THR A 170 0.31 -30.06 -24.73
C THR A 170 -1.09 -30.51 -25.10
N ASP A 171 -1.76 -29.65 -25.88
CA ASP A 171 -2.61 -29.90 -27.07
C ASP A 171 -3.61 -31.07 -27.11
N LYS A 172 -3.81 -31.83 -26.03
CA LYS A 172 -4.74 -32.96 -25.97
C LYS A 172 -6.11 -32.60 -25.41
N HIS A 173 -6.30 -31.37 -24.93
CA HIS A 173 -7.58 -30.89 -24.38
C HIS A 173 -8.30 -29.88 -25.29
N GLU A 174 -7.76 -29.55 -26.46
CA GLU A 174 -8.41 -28.63 -27.42
C GLU A 174 -9.72 -29.19 -28.00
N SER A 175 -9.92 -30.51 -28.02
CA SER A 175 -11.08 -31.14 -28.66
C SER A 175 -12.41 -30.97 -27.91
N ILE A 176 -12.42 -30.38 -26.71
CA ILE A 176 -13.64 -30.25 -25.89
C ILE A 176 -14.25 -28.83 -25.97
N LEU A 177 -13.49 -27.81 -26.36
CA LEU A 177 -13.94 -26.41 -26.21
C LEU A 177 -14.38 -25.68 -27.50
N ILE A 178 -14.40 -26.34 -28.67
CA ILE A 178 -14.88 -25.69 -29.90
C ILE A 178 -15.87 -26.60 -30.64
N ARG A 179 -17.13 -26.59 -30.19
CA ARG A 179 -18.27 -26.83 -31.09
C ARG A 179 -19.03 -25.50 -31.24
N PRO A 180 -18.98 -24.84 -32.40
CA PRO A 180 -19.84 -23.71 -32.68
C PRO A 180 -21.28 -24.22 -32.83
N THR A 181 -22.20 -23.70 -32.04
CA THR A 181 -23.62 -23.72 -32.37
C THR A 181 -23.88 -22.60 -33.38
N ALA A 182 -24.27 -23.02 -34.59
CA ALA A 182 -24.66 -22.26 -35.78
C ALA A 182 -23.53 -21.64 -36.61
#